data_AF-A0A1Y5Q0S0-F1
#
_entry.id   AF-A0A1Y5Q0S0-F1
#
_cell.length_a   1.000
_cell.length_b   1.000
_cell.length_c   1.000
_cell.angle_alpha   90.00
_cell.angle_beta   90.00
_cell.angle_gamma   90.00
#
_symmetry.space_group_name_H-M   'P 1'
#
loop_
_entity.id
_entity.type
_entity.pdbx_description
1 polymer ?
#
loop_
_entity_poly.entity_id
_entity_poly.type
_entity_poly.pdbx_seq_one_letter_code
_entity_poly.pdbx_strand_id
1 'polypeptide(L)'
;MAGTPPFAYSAAASCRFDAKGRLRGKWIDSTGRTRAIAGGANAAKWWTHWGAADVEIGRSTYVLDADGGLVVSDSVLEEDGSWRSFAVLRYKRKNP
;
A
#
# COMPACT_ATOMS: atom_id res chain seq x y z
N MET A 1 7.68 32.86 -2.60
CA MET A 1 6.94 32.21 -1.50
C MET A 1 6.10 31.09 -2.10
N ALA A 2 6.48 29.83 -1.90
CA ALA A 2 5.63 28.71 -2.31
C ALA A 2 4.48 28.64 -1.31
N GLY A 3 3.28 29.06 -1.72
CA GLY A 3 2.09 29.04 -0.88
C GLY A 3 1.79 27.62 -0.42
N THR A 4 1.40 27.47 0.85
CA THR A 4 0.87 26.22 1.39
C THR A 4 -0.17 25.65 0.41
N PRO A 5 -0.06 24.38 -0.02
CA PRO A 5 -1.03 23.81 -0.92
C PRO A 5 -2.44 23.98 -0.33
N PRO A 6 -3.44 24.41 -1.12
CA PRO A 6 -4.76 24.79 -0.62
C PRO A 6 -5.57 23.62 -0.05
N PHE A 7 -5.02 22.41 -0.05
CA PHE A 7 -5.66 21.21 0.46
C PHE A 7 -4.67 20.38 1.28
N ALA A 8 -5.09 19.99 2.48
CA ALA A 8 -4.45 18.94 3.25
C ALA A 8 -5.16 17.61 2.91
N TYR A 9 -4.43 16.67 2.32
CA TYR A 9 -4.93 15.32 2.09
C TYR A 9 -4.45 14.39 3.20
N SER A 10 -5.36 13.62 3.76
CA SER A 10 -5.03 12.53 4.68
C SER A 10 -5.93 11.33 4.38
N ALA A 11 -5.44 10.14 4.70
CA ALA A 11 -6.26 8.94 4.63
C ALA A 11 -5.79 7.93 5.67
N ALA A 12 -6.72 7.13 6.17
CA ALA A 12 -6.45 6.07 7.12
C ALA A 12 -7.03 4.74 6.61
N ALA A 13 -6.25 3.67 6.75
CA ALA A 13 -6.65 2.32 6.38
C ALA A 13 -6.86 1.45 7.62
N SER A 14 -7.88 0.61 7.59
CA SER A 14 -8.07 -0.49 8.54
C SER A 14 -8.12 -1.81 7.78
N CYS A 15 -7.23 -2.72 8.13
CA CYS A 15 -7.03 -3.99 7.46
C CYS A 15 -7.09 -5.15 8.46
N ARG A 16 -7.64 -6.28 8.03
CA ARG A 16 -7.65 -7.54 8.79
C ARG A 16 -7.28 -8.71 7.89
N PHE A 17 -6.58 -9.69 8.47
CA PHE A 17 -6.29 -10.97 7.84
C PHE A 17 -7.31 -12.03 8.24
N ASP A 18 -7.64 -12.93 7.33
CA ASP A 18 -8.33 -14.18 7.65
C ASP A 18 -7.33 -15.32 7.94
N ALA A 19 -7.84 -16.48 8.37
CA ALA A 19 -7.03 -17.65 8.69
C ALA A 19 -6.26 -18.23 7.48
N LYS A 20 -6.57 -17.80 6.25
CA LYS A 20 -5.91 -18.20 5.00
C LYS A 20 -4.91 -17.15 4.53
N GLY A 21 -4.59 -16.16 5.36
CA GLY A 21 -3.66 -15.08 5.03
C GLY A 21 -4.20 -14.07 4.02
N ARG A 22 -5.51 -14.07 3.73
CA ARG A 22 -6.12 -13.09 2.82
C ARG A 22 -6.42 -11.83 3.60
N LEU A 23 -6.08 -10.68 3.02
CA LEU A 23 -6.30 -9.37 3.61
C LEU A 23 -7.55 -8.72 3.03
N ARG A 24 -8.40 -8.18 3.90
CA ARG A 24 -9.52 -7.31 3.54
C ARG A 24 -9.51 -6.08 4.44
N GLY A 25 -9.84 -4.94 3.86
CA GLY A 25 -9.89 -3.68 4.58
C GLY A 25 -10.63 -2.62 3.80
N LYS A 26 -10.58 -1.41 4.34
CA LYS A 26 -11.00 -0.20 3.67
C LYS A 26 -10.11 0.95 4.09
N TRP A 27 -9.99 1.94 3.23
CA TRP A 27 -9.43 3.24 3.59
C TRP A 27 -10.46 4.34 3.37
N ILE A 28 -10.35 5.37 4.20
CA ILE A 28 -11.19 6.56 4.19
C ILE A 28 -10.26 7.75 4.10
N ASP A 29 -10.47 8.60 3.09
CA ASP A 29 -9.71 9.83 2.93
C ASP A 29 -10.40 11.04 3.59
N SER A 30 -9.71 12.17 3.63
CA SER A 30 -10.18 13.43 4.22
C SER A 30 -11.43 14.02 3.55
N THR A 31 -11.83 13.49 2.38
CA THR A 31 -13.08 13.85 1.69
C THR A 31 -14.26 12.96 2.09
N GLY A 32 -14.01 11.94 2.92
CA GLY A 32 -15.00 10.94 3.33
C GLY A 32 -15.16 9.79 2.33
N ARG A 33 -14.40 9.78 1.22
CA ARG A 33 -14.49 8.71 0.25
C ARG A 33 -13.90 7.44 0.84
N THR A 34 -14.70 6.38 0.85
CA THR A 34 -14.28 5.05 1.30
C THR A 34 -13.98 4.19 0.08
N ARG A 35 -12.85 3.46 0.10
CA ARG A 35 -12.59 2.41 -0.90
C ARG A 35 -12.11 1.13 -0.24
N ALA A 36 -12.33 0.02 -0.93
CA ALA A 36 -11.89 -1.29 -0.47
C ALA A 36 -10.37 -1.42 -0.55
N ILE A 37 -9.81 -2.19 0.38
CA ILE A 37 -8.45 -2.72 0.31
C ILE A 37 -8.58 -4.24 0.28
N ALA A 38 -7.82 -4.86 -0.62
CA ALA A 38 -7.70 -6.30 -0.70
C ALA A 38 -6.21 -6.69 -0.75
N GLY A 39 -5.87 -7.92 -0.41
CA GLY A 39 -4.48 -8.36 -0.52
C GLY A 39 -4.26 -9.68 0.16
N GLY A 40 -3.05 -9.88 0.65
CA GLY A 40 -2.71 -11.06 1.43
C GLY A 40 -1.31 -11.01 1.99
N ALA A 41 -0.98 -12.04 2.74
CA ALA A 41 0.35 -12.27 3.24
C ALA A 41 0.73 -13.75 3.07
N ASN A 42 2.02 -13.97 2.84
CA ASN A 42 2.68 -15.26 3.01
C ASN A 42 3.93 -15.04 3.87
N ALA A 43 4.73 -16.11 4.08
CA ALA A 43 5.83 -16.13 5.03
C ALA A 43 6.80 -14.92 4.96
N ALA A 44 7.07 -14.39 3.77
CA ALA A 44 8.04 -13.29 3.58
C ALA A 44 7.44 -12.04 2.90
N LYS A 45 6.17 -12.07 2.50
CA LYS A 45 5.56 -10.98 1.72
C LYS A 45 4.17 -10.67 2.21
N TRP A 46 3.92 -9.39 2.47
CA TRP A 46 2.59 -8.81 2.57
C TRP A 46 2.36 -7.88 1.37
N TRP A 47 1.20 -7.97 0.73
CA TRP A 47 0.75 -7.00 -0.26
C TRP A 47 -0.67 -6.49 -0.01
N THR A 48 -0.92 -5.26 -0.43
CA THR A 48 -2.25 -4.64 -0.48
C THR A 48 -2.48 -4.08 -1.88
N HIS A 49 -3.71 -4.19 -2.37
CA HIS A 49 -4.25 -3.44 -3.49
C HIS A 49 -5.20 -2.39 -2.93
N TRP A 50 -5.05 -1.17 -3.40
CA TRP A 50 -5.86 -0.01 -3.02
C TRP A 50 -6.30 0.73 -4.28
N GLY A 51 -7.23 1.68 -4.11
CA GLY A 51 -7.84 2.38 -5.23
C GLY A 51 -8.96 1.57 -5.89
N ALA A 52 -9.29 1.93 -7.13
CA ALA A 52 -10.34 1.30 -7.92
C ALA A 52 -10.13 1.59 -9.41
N ALA A 53 -10.66 0.72 -10.27
CA ALA A 53 -10.48 0.80 -11.72
C ALA A 53 -11.02 2.11 -12.35
N ASP A 54 -11.89 2.83 -11.65
CA ASP A 54 -12.48 4.10 -12.09
C ASP A 54 -11.56 5.32 -11.86
N VAL A 55 -10.44 5.16 -11.15
CA VAL A 55 -9.51 6.25 -10.84
C VAL A 55 -8.07 5.82 -11.05
N GLU A 56 -7.60 4.88 -10.23
CA GLU A 56 -6.24 4.34 -10.23
C GLU A 56 -6.26 3.11 -9.33
N ILE A 57 -5.60 2.03 -9.73
CA ILE A 57 -5.37 0.87 -8.85
C ILE A 57 -3.91 0.95 -8.41
N GLY A 58 -3.70 1.01 -7.10
CA GLY A 58 -2.37 0.97 -6.52
C GLY A 58 -2.10 -0.33 -5.78
N ARG A 59 -0.82 -0.56 -5.51
CA ARG A 59 -0.33 -1.71 -4.76
C ARG A 59 0.81 -1.31 -3.84
N SER A 60 0.71 -1.70 -2.58
CA SER A 60 1.85 -1.67 -1.66
C SER A 60 2.33 -3.09 -1.40
N THR A 61 3.65 -3.29 -1.38
CA THR A 61 4.28 -4.58 -1.05
C THR A 61 5.33 -4.39 0.03
N TYR A 62 5.42 -5.37 0.93
CA TYR A 62 6.34 -5.44 2.05
C TYR A 62 7.00 -6.80 1.96
N VAL A 63 8.28 -6.83 1.60
CA VAL A 63 9.06 -8.07 1.44
C VAL A 63 10.17 -8.08 2.47
N LEU A 64 10.15 -9.08 3.33
CA LEU A 64 11.23 -9.36 4.28
C LEU A 64 12.26 -10.25 3.59
N ASP A 65 13.51 -9.79 3.54
CA ASP A 65 14.63 -10.61 3.08
C ASP A 65 15.15 -11.54 4.19
N ALA A 66 16.01 -12.48 3.82
CA ALA A 66 16.57 -13.48 4.74
C ALA A 66 17.43 -12.86 5.86
N ASP A 67 17.98 -11.67 5.63
CA ASP A 67 18.85 -10.95 6.57
C ASP A 67 18.04 -10.00 7.50
N GLY A 68 16.71 -10.06 7.42
CA GLY A 68 15.80 -9.24 8.22
C GLY A 68 15.65 -7.79 7.72
N GLY A 69 16.10 -7.50 6.51
CA GLY A 69 15.82 -6.27 5.79
C GLY A 69 14.40 -6.26 5.25
N LEU A 70 13.77 -5.09 5.25
CA LEU A 70 12.43 -4.89 4.72
C LEU A 70 12.49 -3.99 3.48
N VAL A 71 11.99 -4.50 2.36
CA VAL A 71 11.75 -3.71 1.14
C VAL A 71 10.27 -3.37 1.08
N VAL A 72 9.96 -2.09 1.02
CA VAL A 72 8.62 -1.57 0.78
C VAL A 72 8.56 -0.98 -0.62
N SER A 73 7.56 -1.34 -1.40
CA SER A 73 7.35 -0.74 -2.72
C SER A 73 5.90 -0.40 -2.95
N ASP A 74 5.67 0.82 -3.44
CA ASP A 74 4.38 1.31 -3.89
C ASP A 74 4.38 1.44 -5.42
N SER A 75 3.32 0.93 -6.03
CA SER A 75 3.14 0.88 -7.48
C SER A 75 1.72 1.28 -7.86
N VAL A 76 1.55 1.70 -9.11
CA VAL A 76 0.25 1.91 -9.75
C VAL A 76 0.12 0.97 -10.95
N LEU A 77 -1.10 0.52 -11.23
CA LEU A 77 -1.42 -0.30 -12.38
C LEU A 77 -1.57 0.62 -13.60
N GLU A 78 -0.76 0.38 -14.62
CA GLU A 78 -0.80 1.09 -15.90
C GLU A 78 -1.86 0.48 -16.83
N GLU A 79 -2.20 1.20 -17.90
CA GLU A 79 -3.22 0.76 -18.88
C GLU A 79 -2.86 -0.56 -19.57
N ASP A 80 -1.56 -0.84 -19.74
CA ASP A 80 -1.05 -2.09 -20.30
C ASP A 80 -1.09 -3.28 -19.31
N GLY A 81 -1.60 -3.06 -18.10
CA GLY A 81 -1.67 -4.04 -17.02
C GLY A 81 -0.36 -4.25 -16.27
N SER A 82 0.70 -3.49 -16.60
CA SER A 82 1.96 -3.50 -15.86
C SER A 82 1.86 -2.69 -14.58
N TRP A 83 2.75 -2.97 -13.62
CA TRP A 83 2.85 -2.21 -12.38
C TRP A 83 4.05 -1.28 -12.45
N ARG A 84 3.81 0.03 -12.48
CA ARG A 84 4.89 1.03 -12.37
C ARG A 84 5.13 1.36 -10.91
N SER A 85 6.34 1.13 -10.42
CA SER A 85 6.75 1.55 -9.09
C SER A 85 7.05 3.05 -9.07
N PHE A 86 6.52 3.77 -8.08
CA PHE A 86 6.80 5.19 -7.87
C PHE A 86 7.53 5.46 -6.55
N ALA A 87 7.51 4.51 -5.61
CA ALA A 87 8.29 4.59 -4.37
C ALA A 87 8.86 3.22 -4.01
N VAL A 88 10.11 3.22 -3.55
CA VAL A 88 10.78 2.05 -2.97
C VAL A 88 11.58 2.50 -1.75
N LEU A 89 11.29 1.88 -0.60
CA LEU A 89 12.00 2.12 0.66
C LEU A 89 12.67 0.84 1.13
N ARG A 90 13.83 0.99 1.76
CA ARG A 90 14.61 -0.12 2.33
C ARG A 90 14.89 0.17 3.78
N TYR A 91 14.48 -0.73 4.66
CA TYR A 91 14.67 -0.62 6.09
C TYR A 91 15.55 -1.77 6.58
N LYS A 92 16.39 -1.46 7.56
CA LYS A 92 17.09 -2.47 8.36
C LYS A 92 16.49 -2.51 9.75
N ARG A 93 16.41 -3.70 10.33
CA ARG A 93 16.03 -3.86 11.73
C ARG A 93 17.05 -3.12 12.61
N LYS A 94 16.57 -2.19 13.43
CA LYS A 94 17.44 -1.36 14.30
C LYS A 94 17.88 -2.11 15.57
N ASN A 95 17.02 -2.98 16.11
CA ASN A 95 17.30 -3.79 17.30
C ASN A 95 16.92 -5.27 17.02
N PRO A 96 17.83 -6.25 17.24
CA PRO A 96 17.57 -7.67 17.02
C PRO A 96 16.36 -8.20 17.79
#